data_AF-A0A847BUG9-F1
#
_entry.id   AF-A0A847BUG9-F1
#
_cell.length_a   1.000
_cell.length_b   1.000
_cell.length_c   1.000
_cell.angle_alpha   90.00
_cell.angle_beta   90.00
_cell.angle_gamma   90.00
#
_symmetry.space_group_name_H-M   'P 1'
#
loop_
_entity.id
_entity.type
_entity.pdbx_description
1 polymer ?
#
loop_
_entity_poly.entity_id
_entity_poly.type
_entity_poly.pdbx_seq_one_letter_code
_entity_poly.pdbx_strand_id
1 'polypeptide(L)'
;MIASCDILIANLSPFRGPEPDSGTVWEVGYAQGLGKKVLAYSSDVRTLKERTQAMLQLGASGTDQEGMVIEDFGLTHNLMFAHLVVSDSLEGCLRECGKDEKEKL
;
A
#
# COMPACT_ATOMS: atom_id res chain seq x y z
N MET A 1 4.80 -12.64 -15.96
CA MET A 1 4.23 -11.28 -15.93
C MET A 1 5.10 -10.34 -15.11
N ILE A 2 5.31 -10.57 -13.81
CA ILE A 2 6.08 -9.66 -12.95
C ILE A 2 7.57 -9.57 -13.34
N ALA A 3 8.23 -10.69 -13.61
CA ALA A 3 9.65 -10.68 -14.00
C ALA A 3 9.92 -9.89 -15.30
N SER A 4 8.92 -9.84 -16.19
CA SER A 4 9.02 -9.24 -17.52
C SER A 4 8.49 -7.81 -17.61
N CYS A 5 7.87 -7.25 -16.56
CA CYS A 5 7.39 -5.88 -16.59
C CYS A 5 8.49 -4.87 -16.24
N ASP A 6 8.33 -3.63 -16.70
CA ASP A 6 9.21 -2.52 -16.32
C ASP A 6 8.78 -1.91 -14.98
N ILE A 7 7.47 -1.77 -14.79
CA ILE A 7 6.85 -1.10 -13.65
C ILE A 7 5.66 -1.93 -13.17
N LEU A 8 5.52 -2.06 -11.85
CA LEU A 8 4.34 -2.62 -11.20
C LEU A 8 3.54 -1.49 -10.54
N ILE A 9 2.24 -1.40 -10.85
CA ILE A 9 1.31 -0.53 -10.14
C ILE A 9 0.36 -1.42 -9.32
N ALA A 10 0.45 -1.34 -7.99
CA ALA A 10 -0.32 -2.15 -7.07
C ALA A 10 -1.56 -1.41 -6.55
N ASN A 11 -2.70 -2.10 -6.54
CA ASN A 11 -3.86 -1.67 -5.78
C ASN A 11 -3.74 -2.17 -4.33
N LEU A 12 -3.35 -1.30 -3.42
CA LEU A 12 -3.26 -1.58 -1.99
C LEU A 12 -4.50 -1.06 -1.21
N SER A 13 -5.64 -0.95 -1.89
CA SER A 13 -6.90 -0.64 -1.21
C SER A 13 -7.28 -1.73 -0.21
N PRO A 14 -8.00 -1.38 0.88
CA PRO A 14 -8.50 -2.35 1.84
C PRO A 14 -9.28 -3.48 1.17
N PHE A 15 -8.93 -4.74 1.47
CA PHE A 15 -9.55 -5.92 0.86
C PHE A 15 -9.91 -6.94 1.94
N ARG A 16 -11.22 -7.13 2.15
CA ARG A 16 -11.78 -8.03 3.20
C ARG A 16 -11.28 -7.71 4.62
N GLY A 17 -10.93 -6.46 4.85
CA GLY A 17 -10.36 -5.97 6.11
C GLY A 17 -9.64 -4.64 5.90
N PRO A 18 -8.94 -4.13 6.92
CA PRO A 18 -8.16 -2.89 6.85
C PRO A 18 -6.84 -3.03 6.08
N GLU A 19 -6.41 -4.26 5.81
CA GLU A 19 -5.20 -4.59 5.05
C GLU A 19 -5.51 -4.78 3.55
N PRO A 20 -4.51 -4.62 2.67
CA PRO A 20 -4.65 -4.95 1.25
C PRO A 20 -4.69 -6.46 1.02
N ASP A 21 -4.99 -6.86 -0.22
CA ASP A 21 -4.95 -8.25 -0.64
C ASP A 21 -3.54 -8.85 -0.49
N SER A 22 -3.43 -10.00 0.18
CA SER A 22 -2.14 -10.63 0.46
C SER A 22 -1.45 -11.17 -0.80
N GLY A 23 -2.21 -11.53 -1.84
CA GLY A 23 -1.69 -11.87 -3.15
C GLY A 23 -0.94 -10.68 -3.75
N THR A 24 -1.59 -9.52 -3.78
CA THR A 24 -0.99 -8.26 -4.24
C THR A 24 0.25 -7.88 -3.44
N VAL A 25 0.24 -8.06 -2.11
CA VAL A 25 1.42 -7.82 -1.25
C VAL A 25 2.57 -8.76 -1.61
N TRP A 26 2.30 -10.02 -1.92
CA TRP A 26 3.33 -10.96 -2.39
C TRP A 26 3.97 -10.50 -3.70
N GLU A 27 3.15 -10.05 -4.65
CA GLU A 27 3.62 -9.54 -5.95
C GLU A 27 4.48 -8.28 -5.79
N VAL A 28 4.09 -7.37 -4.88
CA VAL A 28 4.87 -6.19 -4.49
C VAL A 28 6.23 -6.60 -3.93
N GLY A 29 6.26 -7.51 -2.96
CA GLY A 29 7.50 -8.02 -2.38
C GLY A 29 8.42 -8.65 -3.42
N TYR A 30 7.85 -9.46 -4.33
CA TYR A 30 8.59 -10.10 -5.41
C TYR A 30 9.16 -9.08 -6.40
N ALA A 31 8.38 -8.08 -6.80
CA ALA A 31 8.82 -7.01 -7.70
C ALA A 31 9.93 -6.14 -7.08
N GLN A 32 9.81 -5.77 -5.81
CA GLN A 32 10.87 -5.07 -5.07
C GLN A 32 12.16 -5.90 -5.02
N GLY A 33 12.05 -7.21 -4.74
CA GLY A 33 13.19 -8.13 -4.73
C GLY A 33 13.91 -8.25 -6.08
N LEU A 34 13.19 -8.07 -7.18
CA LEU A 34 13.75 -8.00 -8.53
C LEU A 34 14.28 -6.60 -8.91
N GLY A 35 14.23 -5.61 -8.01
CA GLY A 35 14.64 -4.24 -8.28
C GLY A 35 13.72 -3.51 -9.27
N LYS A 36 12.47 -3.95 -9.42
CA LYS A 36 11.49 -3.28 -10.29
C LYS A 36 11.01 -1.98 -9.65
N LYS A 37 10.62 -1.01 -10.48
CA LYS A 37 9.90 0.16 -10.01
C LYS A 37 8.50 -0.26 -9.58
N VAL A 38 8.14 0.03 -8.34
CA VAL A 38 6.81 -0.25 -7.79
C VAL A 38 6.16 1.05 -7.35
N LEU A 39 4.93 1.27 -7.79
CA LEU A 39 4.04 2.33 -7.34
C LEU A 39 2.78 1.67 -6.82
N ALA A 40 2.10 2.31 -5.87
CA ALA A 40 0.84 1.81 -5.34
C ALA A 40 -0.17 2.93 -5.14
N TYR A 41 -1.44 2.55 -5.20
CA TYR A 41 -2.54 3.41 -4.77
C TYR A 41 -3.42 2.69 -3.76
N SER A 42 -4.17 3.46 -2.97
CA SER A 42 -5.15 2.93 -2.04
C SER A 42 -6.34 3.87 -1.93
N SER A 43 -7.56 3.35 -2.03
CA SER A 43 -8.77 4.15 -1.86
C SER A 43 -8.94 4.76 -0.47
N ASP A 44 -8.13 4.34 0.51
CA ASP A 44 -8.14 4.84 1.88
C ASP A 44 -6.71 5.10 2.39
N VAL A 45 -6.34 6.38 2.37
CA VAL A 45 -5.00 6.88 2.75
C VAL A 45 -4.92 7.39 4.18
N ARG A 46 -5.90 7.06 5.04
CA ARG A 46 -5.77 7.26 6.49
C ARG A 46 -4.59 6.46 7.02
N THR A 47 -4.11 6.79 8.22
CA THR A 47 -3.10 5.93 8.87
C THR A 47 -3.65 4.53 9.08
N LEU A 48 -2.78 3.51 9.06
CA LEU A 48 -3.18 2.12 9.28
C LEU A 48 -3.96 1.97 10.59
N LYS A 49 -3.52 2.68 11.64
CA LYS A 49 -4.18 2.70 12.93
C LYS A 49 -5.60 3.25 12.85
N GLU A 50 -5.78 4.46 12.32
CA GLU A 50 -7.11 5.07 12.18
C GLU A 50 -8.04 4.20 11.34
N ARG A 51 -7.54 3.65 10.22
CA ARG A 51 -8.31 2.78 9.34
C ARG A 51 -8.73 1.49 10.05
N THR A 52 -7.80 0.83 10.73
CA THR A 52 -8.05 -0.42 11.45
C THR A 52 -9.04 -0.22 12.59
N GLN A 53 -8.84 0.83 13.39
CA GLN A 53 -9.75 1.20 14.48
C GLN A 53 -11.18 1.47 13.97
N ALA A 54 -11.31 2.18 12.85
CA ALA A 54 -12.60 2.48 12.26
C ALA A 54 -13.30 1.22 11.68
N MET A 55 -12.57 0.40 10.91
CA MET A 55 -13.16 -0.77 10.23
C MET A 55 -13.50 -1.91 11.20
N LEU A 56 -12.69 -2.09 12.25
CA LEU A 56 -12.88 -3.14 13.26
C LEU A 56 -13.61 -2.64 14.51
N GLN A 57 -14.04 -1.38 14.53
CA GLN A 57 -14.82 -0.74 15.62
C GLN A 57 -14.11 -0.82 16.98
N LEU A 58 -12.80 -0.53 17.01
CA LEU A 58 -11.94 -0.73 18.18
C LEU A 58 -11.84 0.50 19.09
N GLY A 59 -12.50 1.61 18.75
CA GLY A 59 -12.33 2.88 19.45
C GLY A 59 -10.88 3.34 19.43
N ALA A 60 -10.33 3.71 20.58
CA ALA A 60 -8.93 4.14 20.72
C ALA A 60 -7.94 2.98 21.00
N SER A 61 -8.38 1.71 20.91
CA SER A 61 -7.51 0.55 21.19
C SER A 61 -6.31 0.50 20.24
N GLY A 62 -5.13 0.18 20.77
CA GLY A 62 -3.91 -0.09 20.01
C GLY A 62 -3.77 -1.54 19.54
N THR A 63 -4.72 -2.40 19.90
CA THR A 63 -4.76 -3.82 19.51
C THR A 63 -6.11 -4.17 18.90
N ASP A 64 -6.14 -5.18 18.04
CA ASP A 64 -7.37 -5.77 17.53
C ASP A 64 -8.09 -6.66 18.57
N GLN A 65 -9.15 -7.34 18.14
CA GLN A 65 -9.98 -8.20 18.98
C GLN A 65 -9.26 -9.46 19.46
N GLU A 66 -8.18 -9.88 18.79
CA GLU A 66 -7.35 -11.03 19.15
C GLU A 66 -6.12 -10.63 19.98
N GLY A 67 -5.96 -9.34 20.27
CA GLY A 67 -4.84 -8.81 21.03
C GLY A 67 -3.59 -8.55 20.20
N MET A 68 -3.70 -8.55 18.87
CA MET A 68 -2.59 -8.22 17.97
C MET A 68 -2.39 -6.72 17.90
N VAL A 69 -1.14 -6.27 17.98
CA VAL A 69 -0.78 -4.84 17.95
C VAL A 69 -0.98 -4.27 16.55
N ILE A 70 -1.61 -3.09 16.50
CA ILE A 70 -1.76 -2.30 15.27
C ILE A 70 -0.53 -1.39 15.13
N GLU A 71 0.13 -1.40 13.97
CA GLU A 71 1.28 -0.51 13.74
C GLU A 71 0.84 0.97 13.81
N ASP A 72 1.61 1.77 14.56
CA ASP A 72 1.33 3.19 14.82
C ASP A 72 2.52 4.07 14.43
N PHE A 73 3.00 3.91 13.20
CA PHE A 73 4.10 4.70 12.64
C PHE A 73 3.61 5.97 11.92
N GLY A 74 2.31 6.28 11.98
CA GLY A 74 1.70 7.33 11.17
C GLY A 74 1.69 7.03 9.66
N LEU A 75 1.92 5.76 9.27
CA LEU A 75 1.93 5.30 7.88
C LEU A 75 0.55 4.78 7.47
N THR A 76 0.26 4.81 6.17
CA THR A 76 -1.05 4.40 5.62
C THR A 76 -1.24 2.88 5.57
N HIS A 77 -0.16 2.11 5.54
CA HIS A 77 -0.17 0.65 5.44
C HIS A 77 0.96 0.08 6.29
N ASN A 78 1.11 -1.25 6.27
CA ASN A 78 2.27 -1.92 6.86
C ASN A 78 3.58 -1.27 6.39
N LEU A 79 4.51 -1.09 7.33
CA LEU A 79 5.80 -0.42 7.09
C LEU A 79 6.58 -0.95 5.88
N MET A 80 6.42 -2.23 5.55
CA MET A 80 7.17 -2.89 4.47
C MET A 80 6.84 -2.32 3.08
N PHE A 81 5.67 -1.71 2.89
CA PHE A 81 5.20 -1.25 1.58
C PHE A 81 4.45 0.09 1.61
N ALA A 82 4.26 0.72 2.77
CA ALA A 82 3.56 2.01 2.87
C ALA A 82 4.18 3.12 2.00
N HIS A 83 5.51 3.14 1.88
CA HIS A 83 6.25 4.14 1.08
C HIS A 83 5.97 4.07 -0.42
N LEU A 84 5.36 2.97 -0.90
CA LEU A 84 5.01 2.80 -2.30
C LEU A 84 3.69 3.50 -2.67
N VAL A 85 2.85 3.83 -1.68
CA VAL A 85 1.54 4.44 -1.91
C VAL A 85 1.71 5.93 -2.24
N VAL A 86 1.51 6.26 -3.51
CA VAL A 86 1.73 7.63 -4.04
C VAL A 86 0.42 8.34 -4.41
N SER A 87 -0.70 7.63 -4.43
CA SER A 87 -2.00 8.18 -4.83
C SER A 87 -3.18 7.41 -4.22
N ASP A 88 -4.37 7.98 -4.32
CA ASP A 88 -5.64 7.36 -3.99
C ASP A 88 -6.27 6.58 -5.16
N SER A 89 -5.68 6.67 -6.36
CA SER A 89 -6.24 6.14 -7.60
C SER A 89 -5.18 5.63 -8.57
N LEU A 90 -5.60 4.77 -9.50
CA LEU A 90 -4.73 4.28 -10.58
C LEU A 90 -4.26 5.44 -11.47
N GLU A 91 -5.17 6.36 -11.82
CA GLU A 91 -4.88 7.52 -12.64
C GLU A 91 -3.81 8.42 -12.00
N GLY A 92 -3.85 8.60 -10.68
CA GLY A 92 -2.82 9.35 -9.98
C GLY A 92 -1.47 8.63 -9.97
N CYS A 93 -1.43 7.31 -9.79
CA CYS A 93 -0.20 6.52 -9.96
C CYS A 93 0.40 6.67 -11.36
N LEU A 94 -0.42 6.65 -12.41
CA LEU A 94 0.03 6.84 -13.78
C LEU A 94 0.62 8.24 -14.01
N ARG A 95 0.03 9.27 -13.38
CA ARG A 95 0.59 10.64 -13.43
C ARG A 95 1.94 10.73 -12.75
N GLU A 96 2.10 10.12 -11.57
CA GLU A 96 3.40 10.08 -10.88
C GLU A 96 4.44 9.30 -11.69
N CYS A 97 4.03 8.17 -12.27
CA CYS A 97 4.89 7.37 -13.14
C CYS A 97 5.46 8.18 -14.31
N GLY A 98 4.64 9.01 -14.95
CA GLY A 98 5.05 9.84 -16.08
C GLY A 98 5.90 11.06 -15.73
N LYS A 99 6.02 11.45 -14.45
CA LYS A 99 6.94 12.52 -14.01
C LYS A 99 8.39 12.03 -14.01
N ASP A 100 8.61 10.85 -13.43
CA ASP A 100 9.95 10.26 -13.31
C ASP A 100 10.62 9.94 -14.67
N GLU A 101 9.82 9.68 -15.71
CA GLU A 101 10.35 9.44 -17.06
C GLU A 101 10.81 10.74 -17.73
N LYS A 102 10.15 11.87 -17.44
CA LYS A 102 10.53 13.17 -18.01
C LYS A 102 11.77 13.77 -17.36
N GLU A 103 12.09 13.41 -16.12
CA GLU A 103 13.31 13.86 -15.44
C GLU A 103 14.57 13.10 -15.89
N LYS A 104 14.41 12.00 -16.65
CA LYS A 104 15.52 11.19 -17.20
C LYS A 104 15.87 11.51 -18.66
N LEU A 105 15.13 12.42 -19.31
CA LEU A 105 15.43 12.97 -20.64
C LEU A 105 16.05 14.36 -20.52
#